data_AF-A0A8C1AEW5-F1
#
_entry.id   AF-A0A8C1AEW5-F1
#
_cell.length_a   1.000
_cell.length_b   1.000
_cell.length_c   1.000
_cell.angle_alpha   90.00
_cell.angle_beta   90.00
_cell.angle_gamma   90.00
#
_symmetry.space_group_name_H-M   'P 1'
#
loop_
_entity.id
_entity.type
_entity.pdbx_description
1 polymer ?
#
loop_
_entity_poly.entity_id
_entity_poly.type
_entity_poly.pdbx_seq_one_letter_code
_entity_poly.pdbx_strand_id
1 'polypeptide(L)'
;ILLTVNVTITGIFKWCFPNKGKIQEQIPIRVTVTNKFVNTKVSYPTAVTVGMPMFGVLNKLKDTNNSFNFTYSINESFCIYPESVNGLAGSTENHTYWELLSKKGNRIT
;
A
#
# COMPACT_ATOMS: atom_id res chain seq x y z
N ILE A 1 16.75 -3.83 -8.07
CA ILE A 1 15.75 -3.65 -9.17
C ILE A 1 14.34 -3.75 -8.57
N LEU A 2 13.37 -2.97 -9.07
CA LEU A 2 12.24 -2.43 -8.27
C LEU A 2 10.91 -3.23 -8.39
N LEU A 3 10.37 -3.71 -7.26
CA LEU A 3 8.95 -4.12 -7.11
C LEU A 3 8.20 -2.99 -6.40
N THR A 4 6.97 -2.66 -6.82
CA THR A 4 6.29 -1.47 -6.31
C THR A 4 4.82 -1.71 -6.02
N VAL A 5 4.37 -1.32 -4.82
CA VAL A 5 2.96 -1.13 -4.46
C VAL A 5 2.65 0.35 -4.53
N ASN A 6 1.85 0.75 -5.51
CA ASN A 6 1.39 2.12 -5.68
C ASN A 6 -0.02 2.27 -5.08
N VAL A 7 -0.22 3.20 -4.17
CA VAL A 7 -1.56 3.59 -3.72
C VAL A 7 -1.90 4.93 -4.34
N THR A 8 -2.90 4.95 -5.21
CA THR A 8 -3.40 6.19 -5.80
C THR A 8 -4.48 6.75 -4.88
N ILE A 9 -4.22 7.95 -4.33
CA ILE A 9 -5.12 8.62 -3.39
C ILE A 9 -5.71 9.86 -4.06
N THR A 10 -7.03 9.90 -4.20
CA THR A 10 -7.78 11.10 -4.59
C THR A 10 -8.25 11.80 -3.31
N GLY A 11 -7.33 12.42 -2.56
CA GLY A 11 -7.66 13.05 -1.27
C GLY A 11 -6.45 13.64 -0.53
N ILE A 12 -6.69 14.42 0.51
CA ILE A 12 -5.66 15.02 1.38
C ILE A 12 -5.30 14.01 2.47
N PHE A 13 -4.02 13.65 2.57
CA PHE A 13 -3.49 12.84 3.66
C PHE A 13 -3.29 13.75 4.89
N LYS A 14 -3.94 13.43 6.01
CA LYS A 14 -3.68 14.08 7.30
C LYS A 14 -3.04 13.05 8.22
N TRP A 15 -1.88 13.39 8.78
CA TRP A 15 -1.12 12.54 9.70
C TRP A 15 -1.93 12.15 10.93
N CYS A 16 -1.63 10.96 11.46
CA CYS A 16 -2.33 10.21 12.51
C CYS A 16 -2.92 11.06 13.63
N PHE A 17 -4.22 11.33 13.54
CA PHE A 17 -5.04 11.65 14.71
C PHE A 17 -6.36 10.90 14.60
N PRO A 18 -6.68 9.98 15.53
CA PRO A 18 -8.01 9.41 15.60
C PRO A 18 -9.00 10.53 15.92
N ASN A 19 -9.80 10.90 14.92
CA ASN A 19 -10.79 11.95 15.06
C ASN A 19 -12.01 11.37 15.77
N LYS A 20 -11.95 11.30 17.11
CA LYS A 20 -13.07 10.81 17.92
C LYS A 20 -14.23 11.81 17.81
N GLY A 21 -15.26 11.47 17.02
CA GLY A 21 -16.54 12.19 17.04
C GLY A 21 -17.08 12.73 15.71
N LYS A 22 -16.46 12.44 14.55
CA LYS A 22 -17.04 12.77 13.23
C LYS A 22 -17.32 11.52 12.39
N ILE A 23 -18.38 11.56 11.58
CA ILE A 23 -18.62 10.57 10.52
C ILE A 23 -17.35 10.51 9.67
N GLN A 24 -16.73 9.34 9.66
CA GLN A 24 -15.48 9.10 8.98
C GLN A 24 -15.76 8.98 7.48
N GLU A 25 -15.56 10.09 6.76
CA GLU A 25 -15.71 10.15 5.31
C GLU A 25 -14.83 9.06 4.65
N GLN A 26 -15.45 8.23 3.82
CA GLN A 26 -14.75 7.20 3.05
C GLN A 26 -14.50 7.72 1.65
N ILE A 27 -13.26 7.59 1.19
CA ILE A 27 -12.85 7.92 -0.16
C ILE A 27 -12.50 6.63 -0.92
N PRO A 28 -12.96 6.47 -2.18
CA PRO A 28 -12.49 5.39 -3.03
C PRO A 28 -11.02 5.65 -3.39
N ILE A 29 -10.21 4.60 -3.32
CA ILE A 29 -8.82 4.61 -3.74
C ILE A 29 -8.53 3.37 -4.57
N ARG A 30 -7.36 3.36 -5.21
CA ARG A 30 -6.88 2.20 -5.96
C ARG A 30 -5.49 1.83 -5.48
N VAL A 31 -5.35 0.60 -5.01
CA VAL A 31 -4.05 -0.02 -4.73
C VAL A 31 -3.62 -0.78 -5.96
N THR A 32 -2.44 -0.48 -6.49
CA THR A 32 -1.88 -1.10 -7.69
C THR A 32 -0.57 -1.78 -7.35
N VAL A 33 -0.52 -3.09 -7.54
CA VAL A 33 0.70 -3.89 -7.43
C VAL A 33 1.34 -3.96 -8.81
N THR A 34 2.58 -3.49 -8.91
CA THR A 34 3.36 -3.50 -10.15
C THR A 34 4.60 -4.35 -9.96
N ASN A 35 4.74 -5.36 -10.81
CA ASN A 35 5.97 -6.13 -10.93
C ASN A 35 6.58 -5.88 -12.32
N LYS A 36 7.70 -5.16 -12.34
CA LYS A 36 8.39 -4.76 -13.56
C LYS A 36 9.14 -5.92 -14.24
N PHE A 37 9.45 -7.00 -13.52
CA PHE A 37 10.19 -8.14 -14.08
C PHE A 37 9.34 -8.96 -15.05
N VAL A 38 8.04 -9.10 -14.75
CA VAL A 38 7.09 -9.85 -15.58
C VAL A 38 6.06 -8.93 -16.27
N ASN A 39 6.28 -7.61 -16.23
CA ASN A 39 5.37 -6.59 -16.76
C ASN A 39 3.92 -6.74 -16.30
N THR A 40 3.70 -7.16 -15.05
CA THR A 40 2.36 -7.32 -14.49
C THR A 40 1.95 -6.11 -13.67
N LYS A 41 0.67 -5.74 -13.79
CA LYS A 41 0.04 -4.64 -13.07
C LYS A 41 -1.36 -5.05 -12.67
N VAL A 42 -1.59 -5.21 -11.38
CA VAL A 42 -2.90 -5.60 -10.83
C VAL A 42 -3.42 -4.46 -9.96
N SER A 43 -4.70 -4.14 -10.08
CA SER A 43 -5.32 -3.04 -9.34
C SER A 43 -6.51 -3.51 -8.53
N TYR A 44 -6.54 -3.09 -7.27
CA TYR A 44 -7.57 -3.43 -6.29
C TYR A 44 -8.29 -2.13 -5.90
N PRO A 45 -9.56 -1.97 -6.30
CA PRO A 45 -10.38 -0.88 -5.78
C PRO A 45 -10.71 -1.15 -4.32
N THR A 46 -10.62 -0.11 -3.48
CA THR A 46 -11.06 -0.19 -2.09
C THR A 46 -11.50 1.19 -1.62
N ALA A 47 -12.29 1.25 -0.56
CA ALA A 47 -12.66 2.51 0.08
C ALA A 47 -11.92 2.63 1.41
N VAL A 48 -11.41 3.81 1.73
CA VAL A 48 -10.66 4.06 2.97
C VAL A 48 -11.17 5.28 3.67
N THR A 49 -11.06 5.28 4.98
CA THR A 49 -11.36 6.48 5.76
C THR A 49 -10.27 7.52 5.57
N VAL A 50 -10.66 8.79 5.41
CA VAL A 50 -9.72 9.91 5.36
C VAL A 50 -8.82 9.91 6.60
N GLY A 51 -7.50 9.95 6.39
CA GLY A 51 -6.49 9.90 7.47
C GLY A 51 -6.04 8.48 7.86
N MET A 52 -6.58 7.43 7.25
CA MET A 52 -6.10 6.06 7.44
C MET A 52 -4.64 5.93 6.94
N PRO A 53 -3.70 5.43 7.77
CA PRO A 53 -2.33 5.18 7.34
C PRO A 53 -2.27 4.17 6.20
N MET A 54 -1.28 4.28 5.32
CA MET A 54 -1.14 3.42 4.14
C MET A 54 -1.06 1.93 4.50
N PHE A 55 -0.38 1.57 5.60
CA PHE A 55 -0.41 0.20 6.11
C PHE A 55 -1.79 -0.24 6.62
N GLY A 56 -2.56 0.67 7.20
CA GLY A 56 -3.96 0.41 7.56
C GLY A 56 -4.82 0.12 6.33
N VAL A 57 -4.57 0.83 5.23
CA VAL A 57 -5.20 0.55 3.93
C VAL A 57 -4.87 -0.85 3.43
N LEU A 58 -3.59 -1.25 3.47
CA LEU A 58 -3.16 -2.57 3.00
C LEU A 58 -3.72 -3.70 3.87
N ASN A 59 -3.73 -3.54 5.20
CA ASN A 59 -4.35 -4.50 6.12
C ASN A 59 -5.84 -4.65 5.84
N LYS A 60 -6.58 -3.54 5.73
CA LYS A 60 -8.00 -3.58 5.36
C LYS A 60 -8.21 -4.31 4.03
N LEU A 61 -7.39 -4.02 3.02
CA LEU A 61 -7.51 -4.66 1.71
C LEU A 61 -7.24 -6.17 1.79
N LYS A 62 -6.23 -6.59 2.56
CA LYS A 62 -5.93 -8.00 2.82
C LYS A 62 -7.12 -8.72 3.48
N ASP A 63 -7.77 -8.07 4.45
CA ASP A 63 -8.89 -8.67 5.18
C ASP A 63 -10.18 -8.74 4.34
N THR A 64 -10.33 -7.86 3.34
CA THR A 64 -11.56 -7.73 2.55
C THR A 64 -11.47 -8.31 1.13
N ASN A 65 -10.27 -8.65 0.67
CA ASN A 65 -10.05 -9.16 -0.68
C ASN A 65 -9.07 -10.35 -0.67
N ASN A 66 -9.61 -11.57 -0.84
CA ASN A 66 -8.83 -12.81 -0.84
C ASN A 66 -7.77 -12.88 -1.95
N SER A 67 -7.88 -12.05 -2.99
CA SER A 67 -6.91 -11.97 -4.09
C SER A 67 -5.78 -10.97 -3.83
N PHE A 68 -5.79 -10.31 -2.67
CA PHE A 68 -4.70 -9.45 -2.21
C PHE A 68 -4.17 -9.99 -0.88
N ASN A 69 -2.88 -10.32 -0.86
CA ASN A 69 -2.21 -10.66 0.37
C ASN A 69 -0.87 -9.95 0.43
N PHE A 70 -0.45 -9.55 1.63
CA PHE A 70 0.90 -9.07 1.86
C PHE A 70 1.39 -9.47 3.25
N THR A 71 2.71 -9.49 3.38
CA THR A 71 3.44 -9.69 4.63
C THR A 71 4.40 -8.52 4.81
N TYR A 72 4.73 -8.22 6.05
CA TYR A 72 5.60 -7.11 6.41
C TYR A 72 6.42 -7.47 7.63
N SER A 73 7.60 -6.86 7.71
CA SER A 73 8.46 -6.91 8.88
C SER A 73 8.55 -5.55 9.54
N ILE A 74 8.84 -5.57 10.84
CA ILE A 74 9.12 -4.40 11.64
C ILE A 74 10.61 -4.43 11.99
N ASN A 75 11.31 -3.34 11.71
CA ASN A 75 12.72 -3.16 11.99
C ASN A 75 12.94 -1.81 12.69
N GLU A 76 13.87 -1.77 13.62
CA GLU A 76 14.13 -0.57 14.43
C GLU A 76 14.63 0.62 13.60
N SER A 77 15.39 0.37 12.52
CA SER A 77 15.95 1.40 11.65
C SER A 77 15.01 1.79 10.50
N PHE A 78 14.18 0.87 10.02
CA PHE A 78 13.34 1.07 8.84
C PHE A 78 11.84 1.14 9.13
N CYS A 79 11.45 1.05 10.40
CA CYS A 79 10.06 0.94 10.84
C CYS A 79 9.38 -0.27 10.19
N ILE A 80 8.34 -0.08 9.37
CA ILE A 80 7.59 -1.16 8.75
C ILE A 80 7.86 -1.18 7.24
N TYR A 81 8.20 -2.34 6.69
CA TYR A 81 8.37 -2.52 5.25
C TYR A 81 7.71 -3.82 4.74
N PRO A 82 7.21 -3.84 3.48
CA PRO A 82 6.61 -5.04 2.91
C PRO A 82 7.68 -6.08 2.56
N GLU A 83 7.45 -7.33 2.94
CA GLU A 83 8.33 -8.46 2.61
C GLU A 83 7.86 -9.20 1.37
N SER A 84 6.55 -9.48 1.30
CA SER A 84 5.94 -10.10 0.13
C SER A 84 4.57 -9.51 -0.18
N VAL A 85 4.22 -9.52 -1.46
CA VAL A 85 2.89 -9.14 -1.96
C VAL A 85 2.44 -10.20 -2.95
N ASN A 86 1.22 -10.71 -2.76
CA ASN A 86 0.59 -11.77 -3.55
C ASN A 86 1.50 -13.01 -3.71
N GLY A 87 2.20 -13.39 -2.63
CA GLY A 87 3.10 -14.55 -2.62
C GLY A 87 4.49 -14.31 -3.21
N LEU A 88 4.77 -13.12 -3.76
CA LEU A 88 6.10 -12.78 -4.27
C LEU A 88 6.89 -11.98 -3.23
N ALA A 89 7.94 -12.58 -2.70
CA ALA A 89 8.85 -11.95 -1.75
C ALA A 89 9.96 -11.12 -2.44
N GLY A 90 10.46 -10.12 -1.74
CA GLY A 90 11.76 -9.53 -2.06
C GLY A 90 12.90 -10.53 -1.82
N SER A 91 14.07 -10.26 -2.39
CA SER A 91 15.24 -11.12 -2.31
C SER A 91 16.50 -10.29 -2.08
N THR A 92 17.23 -10.63 -1.02
CA THR A 92 18.50 -9.97 -0.70
C THR A 92 19.56 -10.29 -1.75
N GLU A 93 19.67 -11.57 -2.15
CA GLU A 93 20.59 -12.04 -3.19
C GLU A 93 20.35 -11.36 -4.55
N ASN A 94 19.08 -11.24 -4.95
CA ASN A 94 18.71 -10.59 -6.21
C ASN A 94 18.55 -9.07 -6.10
N HIS A 95 18.83 -8.49 -4.93
CA HIS A 95 18.66 -7.07 -4.63
C HIS A 95 17.28 -6.51 -5.06
N THR A 96 16.22 -7.22 -4.66
CA THR A 96 14.82 -6.84 -4.91
C THR A 96 14.09 -6.58 -3.60
N TYR A 97 13.28 -5.53 -3.59
CA TYR A 97 12.46 -5.14 -2.45
C TYR A 97 11.16 -4.52 -2.94
N TRP A 98 10.16 -4.52 -2.05
CA TRP A 98 8.89 -3.85 -2.27
C TRP A 98 8.96 -2.40 -1.83
N GLU A 99 8.67 -1.50 -2.75
CA GLU A 99 8.53 -0.08 -2.50
C GLU A 99 7.06 0.29 -2.33
N LEU A 100 6.78 1.19 -1.37
CA LEU A 100 5.44 1.66 -1.08
C LEU A 100 5.33 3.12 -1.53
N LEU A 101 4.59 3.37 -2.63
CA LEU A 101 4.47 4.69 -3.27
C LEU A 101 3.06 5.25 -3.22
N SER A 102 2.93 6.56 -3.03
CA SER A 102 1.68 7.29 -3.17
C SER A 102 1.62 7.99 -4.53
N LYS A 103 0.47 7.90 -5.20
CA LYS A 103 0.20 8.66 -6.43
C LYS A 103 -0.90 9.69 -6.20
N LYS A 104 -0.58 10.96 -6.45
CA LYS A 104 -1.51 12.09 -6.45
C LYS A 104 -1.47 12.79 -7.81
N GLY A 105 -2.51 12.60 -8.62
CA GLY A 105 -2.50 13.05 -10.02
C GLY A 105 -1.36 12.39 -10.80
N ASN A 106 -0.50 13.19 -11.44
CA ASN A 106 0.69 12.70 -12.15
C ASN A 106 1.93 12.59 -11.27
N ARG A 107 1.86 12.98 -9.99
CA ARG A 107 2.99 12.91 -9.07
C ARG A 107 2.98 11.58 -8.33
N ILE A 108 4.10 10.87 -8.40
CA ILE A 108 4.38 9.68 -7.59
C ILE A 108 5.39 10.13 -6.52
N THR A 109 5.16 9.77 -5.27
CA THR A 109 6.01 10.12 -4.13
C THR A 109 6.10 8.95 -3.17
#